data_AF-A0A1E5WNL2-F1
#
_entry.id   AF-A0A1E5WNL2-F1
#
_cell.length_a   1.000
_cell.length_b   1.000
_cell.length_c   1.000
_cell.angle_alpha   90.00
_cell.angle_beta   90.00
_cell.angle_gamma   90.00
#
_symmetry.space_group_name_H-M   'P 1'
#
loop_
_entity.id
_entity.type
_entity.pdbx_description
1 polymer ?
#
loop_
_entity_poly.entity_id
_entity_poly.type
_entity_poly.pdbx_seq_one_letter_code
_entity_poly.pdbx_strand_id
1 'polypeptide(L)'
;MWQRDHILCCERPHVAVHVRRFSFSANIRCSVRPPLPDRYFGNALVPLFAAGAARDIASEALESTAGRIRGAINRLDDELVRSVVDYHELLDEID
;
A
#
# COMPACT_ATOMS: atom_id res chain seq x y z
N MET A 1 -29.49 -23.87 -47.29
CA MET A 1 -28.19 -23.21 -47.49
C MET A 1 -27.92 -22.33 -46.28
N TRP A 2 -26.74 -22.50 -45.70
CA TRP A 2 -26.20 -21.94 -44.45
C TRP A 2 -26.22 -20.40 -44.42
N GLN A 3 -26.34 -19.72 -43.27
CA GLN A 3 -25.21 -19.53 -42.35
C GLN A 3 -25.74 -19.20 -40.93
N ARG A 4 -25.23 -19.92 -39.93
CA ARG A 4 -25.37 -19.60 -38.50
C ARG A 4 -24.18 -18.73 -38.12
N ASP A 5 -24.43 -17.48 -37.75
CA ASP A 5 -23.42 -16.61 -37.16
C ASP A 5 -23.18 -17.02 -35.71
N HIS A 6 -22.12 -17.80 -35.51
CA HIS A 6 -21.52 -18.00 -34.20
C HIS A 6 -20.88 -16.69 -33.74
N ILE A 7 -21.64 -15.86 -33.03
CA ILE A 7 -21.06 -14.81 -32.19
C ILE A 7 -20.40 -15.53 -31.00
N LEU A 8 -19.12 -15.86 -31.15
CA LEU A 8 -18.27 -16.22 -30.02
C LEU A 8 -18.16 -14.97 -29.14
N CYS A 9 -19.01 -14.89 -28.13
CA CYS A 9 -18.89 -13.91 -27.05
C CYS A 9 -17.61 -14.24 -26.27
N CYS A 10 -16.46 -13.76 -26.75
CA CYS A 10 -15.23 -13.71 -25.96
C CYS A 10 -15.27 -12.51 -25.02
N GLU A 11 -16.27 -12.46 -24.14
CA GLU A 11 -16.13 -11.69 -22.91
C GLU A 11 -15.16 -12.48 -22.03
N ARG A 12 -13.91 -12.03 -21.99
CA ARG A 12 -12.95 -12.55 -21.01
C ARG A 12 -13.60 -12.40 -19.64
N PRO A 13 -13.62 -13.43 -18.79
CA PRO A 13 -14.07 -13.24 -17.42
C PRO A 13 -13.17 -12.18 -16.79
N HIS A 14 -13.76 -11.04 -16.40
CA HIS A 14 -13.14 -10.10 -15.50
C HIS A 14 -12.97 -10.83 -14.17
N VAL A 15 -11.86 -11.56 -14.03
CA VAL A 15 -11.48 -12.17 -12.76
C VAL A 15 -11.26 -11.00 -11.81
N ALA A 16 -12.21 -10.80 -10.89
CA ALA A 16 -12.12 -9.76 -9.89
C ALA A 16 -10.81 -9.97 -9.12
N VAL A 17 -9.85 -9.06 -9.34
CA VAL A 17 -8.58 -9.10 -8.64
C VAL A 17 -8.83 -8.64 -7.22
N HIS A 18 -8.83 -9.59 -6.28
CA HIS A 18 -8.97 -9.26 -4.86
C HIS A 18 -7.65 -8.67 -4.36
N VAL A 19 -7.59 -7.34 -4.22
CA VAL A 19 -6.42 -6.65 -3.65
C VAL A 19 -6.43 -6.79 -2.14
N ARG A 20 -5.31 -7.27 -1.59
CA ARG A 20 -5.07 -7.34 -0.15
C ARG A 20 -4.07 -6.26 0.23
N ARG A 21 -4.29 -5.67 1.41
CA ARG A 21 -3.40 -4.68 2.00
C ARG A 21 -2.83 -5.24 3.30
N PHE A 22 -1.52 -5.16 3.44
CA PHE A 22 -0.79 -5.50 4.65
C PHE A 22 -0.34 -4.20 5.32
N SER A 23 -0.81 -3.96 6.54
CA SER A 23 -0.48 -2.78 7.33
C SER A 23 0.61 -3.08 8.34
N PHE A 24 1.57 -2.17 8.47
CA PHE A 24 2.64 -2.26 9.46
C PHE A 24 3.04 -0.85 9.91
N SER A 25 3.70 -0.76 11.06
CA SER A 25 4.15 0.52 11.61
C SER A 25 5.59 0.80 11.22
N ALA A 26 5.88 2.05 10.85
CA ALA A 26 7.22 2.49 10.49
C ALA A 26 7.67 3.69 11.32
N ASN A 27 8.95 3.69 11.70
CA ASN A 27 9.56 4.77 12.49
C ASN A 27 9.97 5.93 11.59
N ILE A 28 9.37 7.10 11.82
CA ILE A 28 9.57 8.32 11.01
C ILE A 28 10.60 9.29 11.58
N ARG A 29 11.23 8.98 12.73
CA ARG A 29 12.17 9.90 13.40
C ARG A 29 13.26 10.45 12.48
N CYS A 30 13.79 9.60 11.59
CA CYS A 30 14.84 9.98 10.64
C CYS A 30 14.30 10.44 9.28
N SER A 31 13.01 10.26 9.00
CA SER A 31 12.38 10.64 7.73
C SER A 31 11.96 12.10 7.72
N VAL A 32 11.57 12.66 8.87
CA VAL A 32 11.15 14.06 8.98
C VAL A 32 12.32 15.04 8.93
N ARG A 33 12.05 16.27 8.49
CA ARG A 33 13.02 17.37 8.44
C ARG A 33 12.51 18.58 9.25
N PRO A 34 13.26 19.00 10.30
CA PRO A 34 14.49 18.37 10.83
C PRO A 34 14.21 16.99 11.48
N PRO A 35 15.21 16.08 11.52
CA PRO A 35 15.05 14.78 12.17
C PRO A 35 14.65 14.92 13.64
N LEU A 36 13.82 14.01 14.14
CA LEU A 36 13.47 14.00 15.56
C LEU A 36 14.68 13.59 16.40
N PRO A 37 14.84 14.16 17.61
CA PRO A 37 15.88 13.74 18.53
C PRO A 37 15.78 12.24 18.88
N ASP A 38 16.92 11.57 19.05
CA ASP A 38 16.97 10.16 19.47
C ASP A 38 16.23 9.89 20.79
N ARG A 39 16.18 10.91 21.66
CA ARG A 39 15.49 10.88 22.96
C ARG A 39 14.07 11.43 22.91
N TYR A 40 13.47 11.57 21.73
CA TYR A 40 12.08 11.97 21.59
C TYR A 40 11.16 10.94 22.28
N PHE A 41 10.46 11.40 23.32
CA PHE A 41 9.63 10.57 24.19
C PHE A 41 8.21 10.33 23.65
N GLY A 42 7.83 10.98 22.55
CA GLY A 42 6.52 10.76 21.91
C GLY A 42 6.50 9.58 20.93
N ASN A 43 5.30 9.26 20.45
CA ASN A 43 5.13 8.29 19.38
C ASN A 43 5.58 8.89 18.04
N ALA A 44 6.41 8.15 17.31
CA ALA A 44 6.89 8.52 15.99
C ALA A 44 6.75 7.32 15.03
N LEU A 45 5.66 6.57 15.20
CA LEU A 45 5.28 5.46 14.35
C LEU A 45 4.05 5.85 13.54
N VAL A 46 4.12 5.71 12.22
CA VAL A 46 2.99 5.91 11.32
C VAL A 46 2.56 4.59 10.67
N PRO A 47 1.26 4.41 10.36
CA PRO A 47 0.81 3.26 9.60
C PRO A 47 1.27 3.36 8.15
N LEU A 48 1.96 2.32 7.67
CA LEU A 48 2.32 2.13 6.29
C LEU A 48 1.64 0.88 5.74
N PHE A 49 1.48 0.85 4.42
CA PHE A 49 0.75 -0.22 3.76
C PHE A 49 1.49 -0.72 2.52
N ALA A 50 1.60 -2.04 2.40
CA ALA A 50 1.93 -2.71 1.15
C ALA A 50 0.67 -3.36 0.58
N ALA A 51 0.44 -3.24 -0.73
CA ALA A 51 -0.73 -3.79 -1.39
C ALA A 51 -0.34 -4.71 -2.57
N GLY A 52 -1.17 -5.70 -2.84
CA GLY A 52 -1.01 -6.59 -3.97
C GLY A 52 -2.24 -7.47 -4.17
N ALA A 53 -2.37 -8.08 -5.35
CA ALA A 53 -3.40 -9.08 -5.56
C ALA A 53 -3.16 -10.28 -4.64
N ALA A 54 -4.21 -10.77 -3.99
CA ALA A 54 -4.11 -11.90 -3.07
C ALA A 54 -3.48 -13.14 -3.73
N ARG A 55 -3.84 -13.39 -4.99
CA ARG A 55 -3.29 -14.50 -5.78
C ARG A 55 -1.80 -14.33 -6.01
N ASP A 56 -1.35 -13.12 -6.35
CA ASP A 56 0.07 -12.85 -6.60
C ASP A 56 0.87 -13.01 -5.32
N ILE A 57 0.41 -12.44 -4.20
CA ILE A 57 1.08 -12.56 -2.89
C ILE A 57 1.18 -14.03 -2.45
N ALA A 58 0.11 -14.82 -2.66
CA ALA A 58 0.10 -16.23 -2.29
C ALA A 58 0.97 -17.13 -3.19
N SER A 59 1.29 -16.68 -4.40
CA SER A 59 2.00 -17.48 -5.40
C SER A 59 3.44 -17.00 -5.67
N GLU A 60 3.78 -15.75 -5.33
CA GLU A 60 5.09 -15.16 -5.57
C GLU A 60 6.14 -15.63 -4.55
N ALA A 61 7.41 -15.53 -4.92
CA ALA A 61 8.51 -15.81 -4.00
C ALA A 61 8.52 -14.79 -2.85
N LEU A 62 8.96 -15.24 -1.66
CA LEU A 62 9.05 -14.40 -0.46
C LEU A 62 9.85 -13.11 -0.71
N GLU A 63 10.89 -13.17 -1.55
CA GLU A 63 11.69 -12.00 -1.95
C GLU A 63 10.84 -10.93 -2.65
N SER A 64 9.92 -11.33 -3.52
CA SER A 64 9.00 -10.40 -4.21
C SER A 64 8.12 -9.68 -3.19
N THR A 65 7.51 -10.43 -2.26
CA THR A 65 6.68 -9.85 -1.20
C THR A 65 7.50 -8.94 -0.28
N ALA A 66 8.71 -9.34 0.10
CA ALA A 66 9.63 -8.50 0.88
C ALA A 66 10.03 -7.22 0.11
N GLY A 67 10.20 -7.31 -1.21
CA GLY A 67 10.44 -6.18 -2.11
C GLY A 67 9.29 -5.18 -2.10
N ARG A 68 8.03 -5.63 -2.04
CA ARG A 68 6.86 -4.74 -1.90
C ARG A 68 6.89 -3.99 -0.57
N ILE A 69 7.22 -4.67 0.53
CA ILE A 69 7.35 -4.05 1.86
C ILE A 69 8.50 -3.04 1.87
N ARG A 70 9.66 -3.41 1.34
CA ARG A 70 10.81 -2.51 1.18
C ARG A 70 10.45 -1.29 0.34
N GLY A 71 9.71 -1.48 -0.76
CA GLY A 71 9.25 -0.40 -1.62
C GLY A 71 8.32 0.57 -0.88
N ALA A 72 7.42 0.06 -0.02
CA ALA A 72 6.58 0.89 0.82
C ALA A 72 7.41 1.69 1.85
N ILE A 73 8.41 1.06 2.49
CA ILE A 73 9.32 1.74 3.43
C ILE A 73 10.16 2.82 2.73
N ASN A 74 10.69 2.54 1.54
CA ASN A 74 11.54 3.48 0.81
C ASN A 74 10.81 4.73 0.32
N ARG A 75 9.46 4.68 0.26
CA ARG A 75 8.62 5.85 -0.04
C ARG A 75 8.40 6.76 1.17
N LEU A 76 8.84 6.34 2.37
CA LEU A 76 8.68 7.10 3.61
C LEU A 76 9.70 8.24 3.69
N ASP A 77 9.48 9.26 2.88
CA ASP A 77 10.19 10.53 2.93
C ASP A 77 9.43 11.58 3.76
N ASP A 78 10.05 12.74 3.92
CA ASP A 78 9.52 13.87 4.69
C ASP A 78 8.16 14.37 4.16
N GLU A 79 7.95 14.31 2.84
CA GLU A 79 6.70 14.73 2.20
C GLU A 79 5.56 13.76 2.51
N LEU A 80 5.81 12.45 2.34
CA LEU A 80 4.82 11.43 2.68
C LEU A 80 4.47 11.48 4.16
N VAL A 81 5.46 11.68 5.04
CA VAL A 81 5.21 11.78 6.48
C VAL A 81 4.32 12.98 6.81
N ARG A 82 4.57 14.16 6.23
CA ARG A 82 3.68 15.32 6.42
C ARG A 82 2.27 15.03 5.94
N SER A 83 2.11 14.45 4.75
CA SER A 83 0.79 14.08 4.24
C SER A 83 0.04 13.09 5.13
N VAL A 84 0.74 12.16 5.77
CA VAL A 84 0.13 11.23 6.73
C VAL A 84 -0.32 11.95 8.01
N VAL A 85 0.48 12.90 8.51
CA VAL A 85 0.10 13.74 9.65
C VAL A 85 -1.13 14.58 9.30
N ASP A 86 -1.12 15.27 8.16
CA ASP A 86 -2.25 16.08 7.69
C ASP A 86 -3.53 15.24 7.56
N TYR A 87 -3.42 14.02 7.02
CA TYR A 87 -4.55 13.09 6.93
C TYR A 87 -5.09 12.68 8.30
N HIS A 88 -4.22 12.50 9.30
CA HIS A 88 -4.64 12.18 10.67
C HIS A 88 -5.32 13.37 11.35
N GLU A 89 -4.80 14.59 11.18
CA GLU A 89 -5.42 15.81 11.72
C GLU A 89 -6.82 16.02 11.16
N LEU A 90 -7.02 15.80 9.85
CA LEU A 90 -8.34 15.88 9.23
C LEU A 90 -9.31 14.79 9.70
N LEU A 91 -8.81 13.61 10.03
CA LEU A 91 -9.68 12.54 10.59
C LEU A 91 -10.18 12.90 11.98
N ASP A 92 -9.33 13.52 12.80
CA ASP A 92 -9.69 13.95 14.15
C ASP A 92 -10.71 15.11 14.14
N GLU A 93 -10.84 15.86 13.04
CA GLU A 93 -11.85 16.93 12.87
C GLU A 93 -13.25 16.42 12.48
N ILE A 94 -13.37 15.16 12.02
CA ILE A 94 -14.62 14.59 11.50
C ILE A 94 -15.37 13.77 12.59
N ASP A 95 -14.75 13.55 13.74
CA ASP A 95 -15.31 12.87 14.93
C ASP A 95 -15.79 13.86 16.00
#